data_AF-A0A9Q0NES4-F1
#
_entry.id   AF-A0A9Q0NES4-F1
#
_cell.length_a   1.000
_cell.length_b   1.000
_cell.length_c   1.000
_cell.angle_alpha   90.00
_cell.angle_beta   90.00
_cell.angle_gamma   90.00
#
_symmetry.space_group_name_H-M   'P 1'
#
loop_
_entity.id
_entity.type
_entity.pdbx_description
1 polymer ?
#
loop_
_entity_poly.entity_id
_entity_poly.type
_entity_poly.pdbx_seq_one_letter_code
_entity_poly.pdbx_strand_id
1 'polypeptide(L)'
;MAFSENLDEMDTLMSQIVTQEMTDLDEMDIAMSQIDTTIIDADGVATTSRDLQQVDDNSGMPISILEGYQEALNKILPKKSADRYLQAYKAFLNWQQSNKIDTFDEKTVVSYFNEASKKYKPNTLWSMYSMLKKTFILKNNVDLSNYKLLVAFLSAQLDGYIPKKSDVFSAKQIQEFMVSAPNIRYLGMKAVAAFGVLGACRGDELTHLTTSQVKDDGNEIVVKLPDTKTKTQRMYQVDEVNDIHSFVCTFENVIFYAEGASVKTINTQRATR
;
A
#
# COMPACT_ATOMS: atom_id res chain seq x y z
N MET A 1 39.34 2.67 -2.46
CA MET A 1 39.15 1.51 -3.36
C MET A 1 38.29 0.41 -2.74
N ALA A 2 38.17 0.25 -1.42
CA ALA A 2 37.40 -0.84 -0.79
C ALA A 2 35.88 -0.63 -0.62
N PHE A 3 35.28 0.41 -1.19
CA PHE A 3 33.84 0.71 -1.03
C PHE A 3 32.98 0.35 -2.25
N SER A 4 33.56 0.19 -3.45
CA SER A 4 32.79 -0.21 -4.64
C SER A 4 32.61 -1.72 -4.73
N GLU A 5 33.58 -2.51 -4.25
CA GLU A 5 33.51 -3.99 -4.29
C GLU A 5 32.37 -4.56 -3.41
N ASN A 6 31.95 -3.85 -2.35
CA ASN A 6 30.86 -4.28 -1.47
C ASN A 6 29.45 -4.05 -2.02
N LEU A 7 29.28 -3.13 -2.97
CA LEU A 7 27.96 -2.84 -3.57
C LEU A 7 27.61 -3.87 -4.65
N ASP A 8 28.59 -4.26 -5.47
CA ASP A 8 28.41 -5.29 -6.49
C ASP A 8 28.16 -6.67 -5.87
N GLU A 9 28.77 -6.98 -4.72
CA GLU A 9 28.49 -8.21 -3.96
C GLU A 9 27.08 -8.21 -3.36
N MET A 10 26.59 -7.06 -2.86
CA MET A 10 25.22 -6.93 -2.34
C MET A 10 24.17 -7.07 -3.44
N ASP A 11 24.38 -6.45 -4.61
CA ASP A 11 23.46 -6.58 -5.74
C ASP A 11 23.42 -8.01 -6.29
N THR A 12 24.58 -8.68 -6.30
CA THR A 12 24.66 -10.10 -6.66
C THR A 12 23.90 -10.97 -5.65
N LEU A 13 24.04 -10.70 -4.35
CA LEU A 13 23.33 -11.43 -3.30
C LEU A 13 21.80 -11.22 -3.40
N MET A 14 21.36 -9.99 -3.66
CA MET A 14 19.95 -9.66 -3.81
C MET A 14 19.35 -10.29 -5.07
N SER A 15 20.11 -10.35 -6.17
CA SER A 15 19.69 -11.05 -7.39
C SER A 15 19.59 -12.57 -7.18
N GLN A 16 20.52 -13.17 -6.43
CA GLN A 16 20.47 -14.59 -6.09
C GLN A 16 19.29 -14.93 -5.19
N ILE A 17 18.96 -14.08 -4.20
CA ILE A 17 17.80 -14.26 -3.32
C ILE A 17 16.50 -14.20 -4.11
N VAL A 18 16.35 -13.22 -5.01
CA VAL A 18 15.15 -13.09 -5.85
C VAL A 18 15.01 -14.30 -6.78
N THR A 19 16.11 -14.78 -7.34
CA THR A 19 16.08 -15.95 -8.24
C THR A 19 15.71 -17.22 -7.47
N GLN A 20 16.26 -17.41 -6.26
CA GLN A 20 15.92 -18.54 -5.39
C GLN A 20 14.44 -18.52 -4.97
N GLU A 21 13.91 -17.35 -4.60
CA GLU A 21 12.48 -17.20 -4.27
C GLU A 21 11.56 -17.48 -5.47
N MET A 22 12.00 -17.19 -6.70
CA MET A 22 11.24 -17.51 -7.91
C MET A 22 11.25 -19.02 -8.21
N THR A 23 12.40 -19.69 -8.08
CA THR A 23 12.49 -21.15 -8.25
C THR A 23 11.71 -21.92 -7.18
N ASP A 24 11.72 -21.45 -5.93
CA ASP A 24 10.97 -22.11 -4.84
C ASP A 24 9.45 -21.98 -5.04
N LEU A 25 8.99 -20.91 -5.72
CA LEU A 25 7.59 -20.74 -6.11
C LEU A 25 7.20 -21.66 -7.27
N ASP A 26 8.07 -21.82 -8.28
CA ASP A 26 7.83 -22.73 -9.40
C ASP A 26 7.85 -24.20 -8.96
N GLU A 27 8.77 -24.59 -8.06
CA GLU A 27 8.82 -25.94 -7.49
C GLU A 27 7.59 -26.24 -6.62
N MET A 28 7.04 -25.25 -5.90
CA MET A 28 5.78 -25.40 -5.17
C MET A 28 4.59 -25.58 -6.09
N ASP A 29 4.53 -24.89 -7.23
CA ASP A 29 3.45 -25.01 -8.21
C ASP A 29 3.49 -26.38 -8.90
N ILE A 30 4.70 -26.88 -9.20
CA ILE A 30 4.92 -28.24 -9.72
C ILE A 30 4.52 -29.29 -8.67
N ALA A 31 4.91 -29.11 -7.39
CA ALA A 31 4.54 -30.02 -6.32
C ALA A 31 3.02 -30.06 -6.07
N MET A 32 2.33 -28.92 -6.19
CA MET A 32 0.86 -28.84 -6.09
C MET A 32 0.16 -29.58 -7.24
N SER A 33 0.80 -29.66 -8.42
CA SER A 33 0.25 -30.35 -9.60
C SER A 33 0.40 -31.87 -9.58
N GLN A 34 1.23 -32.44 -8.69
CA GLN A 34 1.58 -33.87 -8.68
C GLN A 34 1.06 -34.66 -7.47
N ILE A 35 0.24 -34.07 -6.60
CA ILE A 35 -0.37 -34.79 -5.47
C ILE A 35 -1.54 -35.65 -5.97
N ASP A 36 -1.27 -36.93 -6.25
CA ASP A 36 -2.30 -37.95 -6.47
C ASP A 36 -2.71 -38.57 -5.13
N THR A 37 -3.85 -38.15 -4.59
CA THR A 37 -4.41 -38.71 -3.35
C THR A 37 -5.34 -39.88 -3.66
N THR A 38 -4.91 -41.11 -3.36
CA THR A 38 -5.79 -42.29 -3.39
C THR A 38 -6.59 -42.36 -2.10
N ILE A 39 -7.92 -42.22 -2.17
CA ILE A 39 -8.82 -42.42 -1.02
C ILE A 39 -9.56 -43.74 -1.22
N ILE A 40 -9.57 -44.56 -0.17
CA ILE A 40 -10.27 -45.84 -0.11
C ILE A 40 -11.51 -45.63 0.76
N ASP A 41 -12.70 -45.74 0.15
CA ASP A 41 -13.97 -45.59 0.86
C ASP A 41 -14.34 -46.88 1.63
N ALA A 42 -15.24 -46.75 2.62
CA ALA A 42 -15.61 -47.80 3.57
C ALA A 42 -16.22 -49.09 2.97
N ASP A 43 -16.52 -49.10 1.67
CA ASP A 43 -17.08 -50.23 0.92
C ASP A 43 -16.06 -50.89 -0.05
N GLY A 44 -14.79 -50.50 0.00
CA GLY A 44 -13.70 -51.19 -0.72
C GLY A 44 -13.67 -50.99 -2.23
N VAL A 45 -14.38 -49.99 -2.77
CA VAL A 45 -14.32 -49.62 -4.19
C VAL A 45 -13.29 -48.52 -4.38
N ALA A 46 -12.26 -48.80 -5.18
CA ALA A 46 -11.27 -47.82 -5.57
C ALA A 46 -11.88 -46.87 -6.63
N THR A 47 -12.27 -45.68 -6.21
CA THR A 47 -12.73 -44.63 -7.11
C THR A 47 -11.53 -43.76 -7.50
N THR A 48 -11.12 -43.82 -8.77
CA THR A 48 -10.11 -42.89 -9.32
C THR A 48 -10.75 -41.51 -9.47
N SER A 49 -10.08 -40.45 -8.99
CA SER A 49 -10.54 -39.04 -8.92
C SER A 49 -10.83 -38.33 -10.26
N ARG A 50 -11.41 -39.01 -11.26
CA ARG A 50 -11.70 -38.43 -12.57
C ARG A 50 -13.07 -37.74 -12.70
N ASP A 51 -13.84 -37.59 -11.62
CA ASP A 51 -15.21 -37.04 -11.67
C ASP A 51 -15.43 -35.75 -10.84
N LEU A 52 -14.37 -35.02 -10.45
CA LEU A 52 -14.50 -33.64 -9.93
C LEU A 52 -13.76 -32.56 -10.75
N GLN A 53 -13.32 -32.90 -11.97
CA GLN A 53 -13.02 -31.88 -12.97
C GLN A 53 -14.27 -31.60 -13.82
N GLN A 54 -14.94 -30.48 -13.51
CA GLN A 54 -15.63 -29.53 -14.41
C GLN A 54 -16.57 -28.69 -13.53
N VAL A 55 -16.39 -27.38 -13.39
CA VAL A 55 -16.30 -26.41 -14.50
C VAL A 55 -15.22 -25.36 -14.23
N ASP A 56 -14.02 -25.59 -14.75
CA ASP A 56 -13.34 -24.57 -15.56
C ASP A 56 -13.22 -25.16 -16.96
N ASP A 57 -14.36 -25.19 -17.65
CA ASP A 57 -14.38 -25.57 -19.07
C ASP A 57 -14.16 -24.30 -19.89
N ASN A 58 -12.93 -23.78 -19.84
CA ASN A 58 -12.47 -22.71 -20.73
C ASN A 58 -12.12 -23.22 -22.14
N SER A 59 -12.52 -24.45 -22.47
CA SER A 59 -12.26 -25.10 -23.75
C SER A 59 -13.12 -24.59 -24.94
N GLY A 60 -13.86 -23.50 -24.76
CA GLY A 60 -14.71 -22.92 -25.81
C GLY A 60 -14.94 -21.40 -25.75
N MET A 61 -14.29 -20.68 -24.83
CA MET A 61 -14.50 -19.24 -24.69
C MET A 61 -13.54 -18.46 -25.62
N PRO A 62 -14.02 -17.48 -26.41
CA PRO A 62 -13.13 -16.67 -27.24
C PRO A 62 -12.08 -15.97 -26.38
N ILE A 63 -10.82 -15.98 -26.84
CA ILE A 63 -9.66 -15.40 -26.15
C ILE A 63 -9.93 -13.95 -25.70
N SER A 64 -10.67 -13.17 -26.49
CA SER A 64 -11.06 -11.79 -26.17
C SER A 64 -11.93 -11.66 -24.91
N ILE A 65 -12.78 -12.66 -24.62
CA ILE A 65 -13.60 -12.69 -23.41
C ILE A 65 -12.75 -13.03 -22.18
N LEU A 66 -11.75 -13.92 -22.33
CA LEU A 66 -10.81 -14.27 -21.28
C LEU A 66 -9.86 -13.13 -20.94
N GLU A 67 -9.36 -12.43 -21.95
CA GLU A 67 -8.58 -11.21 -21.76
C GLU A 67 -9.40 -10.15 -21.03
N GLY A 68 -10.66 -9.95 -21.42
CA GLY A 68 -11.59 -9.04 -20.73
C GLY A 68 -11.83 -9.43 -19.27
N TYR A 69 -11.93 -10.74 -18.98
CA TYR A 69 -12.07 -11.26 -17.62
C TYR A 69 -10.80 -11.04 -16.78
N GLN A 70 -9.63 -11.36 -17.31
CA GLN A 70 -8.34 -11.14 -16.62
C GLN A 70 -8.06 -9.64 -16.42
N GLU A 71 -8.40 -8.80 -17.39
CA GLU A 71 -8.28 -7.34 -17.26
C GLU A 71 -9.24 -6.80 -16.18
N ALA A 72 -10.45 -7.35 -16.08
CA ALA A 72 -11.38 -7.04 -14.99
C ALA A 72 -10.83 -7.47 -13.63
N LEU A 73 -10.26 -8.69 -13.52
CA LEU A 73 -9.62 -9.18 -12.30
C LEU A 73 -8.46 -8.27 -11.85
N ASN A 74 -7.60 -7.86 -12.79
CA ASN A 74 -6.49 -6.94 -12.53
C ASN A 74 -6.95 -5.54 -12.07
N LYS A 75 -8.19 -5.14 -12.39
CA LYS A 75 -8.78 -3.88 -11.92
C LYS A 75 -9.42 -3.98 -10.52
N ILE A 76 -9.67 -5.19 -9.99
CA ILE A 76 -10.37 -5.37 -8.70
C ILE A 76 -9.46 -5.08 -7.50
N LEU A 77 -8.17 -5.43 -7.60
CA LEU A 77 -7.18 -5.08 -6.57
C LEU A 77 -6.70 -3.63 -6.75
N PRO A 78 -6.53 -2.86 -5.67
CA PRO A 78 -6.06 -1.49 -5.81
C PRO A 78 -4.60 -1.48 -6.30
N LYS A 79 -4.34 -0.84 -7.44
CA LYS A 79 -3.01 -0.80 -8.10
C LYS A 79 -1.85 -0.51 -7.13
N LYS A 80 -1.97 0.53 -6.29
CA LYS A 80 -0.90 0.95 -5.35
C LYS A 80 -0.65 -0.03 -4.20
N SER A 81 -1.60 -0.91 -3.88
CA SER A 81 -1.52 -1.76 -2.69
C SER A 81 -1.79 -3.24 -2.97
N ALA A 82 -1.77 -3.67 -4.24
CA ALA A 82 -2.10 -5.04 -4.63
C ALA A 82 -1.23 -6.06 -3.88
N ASP A 83 0.08 -5.80 -3.78
CA ASP A 83 1.04 -6.65 -3.08
C ASP A 83 0.65 -6.90 -1.63
N ARG A 84 0.10 -5.88 -0.94
CA ARG A 84 -0.34 -6.03 0.45
C ARG A 84 -1.52 -6.99 0.58
N TYR A 85 -2.43 -7.01 -0.39
CA TYR A 85 -3.53 -7.98 -0.42
C TYR A 85 -3.00 -9.39 -0.65
N LEU A 86 -2.08 -9.56 -1.60
CA LEU A 86 -1.47 -10.85 -1.91
C LEU A 86 -0.64 -11.39 -0.73
N GLN A 87 0.09 -10.53 -0.02
CA GLN A 87 0.82 -10.90 1.20
C GLN A 87 -0.12 -11.35 2.32
N ALA A 88 -1.25 -10.67 2.53
CA ALA A 88 -2.24 -11.09 3.51
C ALA A 88 -2.79 -12.48 3.18
N TYR A 89 -3.05 -12.74 1.89
CA TYR A 89 -3.49 -14.05 1.41
C TYR A 89 -2.42 -15.13 1.57
N LYS A 90 -1.17 -14.86 1.18
CA LYS A 90 -0.03 -15.77 1.40
C LYS A 90 0.14 -16.10 2.89
N ALA A 91 -0.01 -15.12 3.77
CA ALA A 91 0.04 -15.36 5.22
C ALA A 91 -1.07 -16.30 5.72
N PHE A 92 -2.27 -16.24 5.12
CA PHE A 92 -3.34 -17.20 5.41
C PHE A 92 -3.02 -18.60 4.88
N LEU A 93 -2.53 -18.73 3.64
CA LEU A 93 -2.14 -20.03 3.07
C LEU A 93 -1.02 -20.70 3.89
N ASN A 94 0.00 -19.93 4.30
CA ASN A 94 1.08 -20.44 5.15
C ASN A 94 0.54 -20.93 6.51
N TRP A 95 -0.44 -20.24 7.07
CA TRP A 95 -1.11 -20.67 8.30
C TRP A 95 -1.92 -21.96 8.09
N GLN A 96 -2.66 -22.07 6.99
CA GLN A 96 -3.38 -23.29 6.59
C GLN A 96 -2.42 -24.49 6.49
N GLN A 97 -1.33 -24.32 5.75
CA GLN A 97 -0.30 -25.36 5.57
C GLN A 97 0.31 -25.78 6.90
N SER A 98 0.65 -24.82 7.76
CA SER A 98 1.22 -25.09 9.09
C SER A 98 0.26 -25.86 9.99
N ASN A 99 -1.04 -25.67 9.82
CA ASN A 99 -2.10 -26.36 10.58
C ASN A 99 -2.62 -27.62 9.85
N LYS A 100 -2.09 -27.95 8.67
CA LYS A 100 -2.53 -29.08 7.83
C LYS A 100 -4.02 -29.01 7.50
N ILE A 101 -4.52 -27.79 7.22
CA ILE A 101 -5.89 -27.53 6.82
C ILE A 101 -5.88 -27.09 5.35
N ASP A 102 -6.79 -27.62 4.55
CA ASP A 102 -6.93 -27.27 3.13
C ASP A 102 -8.35 -26.78 2.77
N THR A 103 -9.14 -26.39 3.77
CA THR A 103 -10.50 -25.86 3.55
C THR A 103 -10.55 -24.35 3.70
N PHE A 104 -11.42 -23.71 2.90
CA PHE A 104 -11.67 -22.27 2.96
C PHE A 104 -12.97 -21.94 3.69
N ASP A 105 -13.53 -22.90 4.44
CA ASP A 105 -14.81 -22.76 5.12
C ASP A 105 -14.79 -21.72 6.25
N GLU A 106 -15.98 -21.32 6.69
CA GLU A 106 -16.14 -20.31 7.74
C GLU A 106 -15.42 -20.70 9.04
N LYS A 107 -15.43 -21.98 9.41
CA LYS A 107 -14.78 -22.48 10.63
C LYS A 107 -13.27 -22.25 10.57
N THR A 108 -12.65 -22.53 9.43
CA THR A 108 -11.22 -22.38 9.20
C THR A 108 -10.82 -20.91 9.23
N VAL A 109 -11.58 -20.05 8.55
CA VAL A 109 -11.30 -18.62 8.54
C VAL A 109 -11.51 -18.01 9.93
N VAL A 110 -12.55 -18.42 10.67
CA VAL A 110 -12.75 -18.00 12.08
C VAL A 110 -11.58 -18.44 12.96
N SER A 111 -11.08 -19.67 12.82
CA SER A 111 -9.90 -20.14 13.55
C SER A 111 -8.66 -19.28 13.27
N TYR A 112 -8.41 -18.96 12.00
CA TYR A 112 -7.32 -18.04 11.63
C TYR A 112 -7.47 -16.68 12.31
N PHE A 113 -8.66 -16.08 12.27
CA PHE A 113 -8.90 -14.77 12.89
C PHE A 113 -8.86 -14.81 14.42
N ASN A 114 -9.19 -15.94 15.03
CA ASN A 114 -9.08 -16.17 16.46
C ASN A 114 -7.61 -16.29 16.92
N GLU A 115 -6.73 -16.82 16.09
CA GLU A 115 -5.28 -16.77 16.36
C GLU A 115 -4.72 -15.37 16.10
N ALA A 116 -5.14 -14.73 15.00
CA ALA A 116 -4.71 -13.38 14.66
C ALA A 116 -5.13 -12.36 15.73
N SER A 117 -6.30 -12.51 16.36
CA SER A 117 -6.80 -11.58 17.39
C SER A 117 -5.93 -11.56 18.64
N LYS A 118 -5.22 -12.65 18.94
CA LYS A 118 -4.26 -12.70 20.05
C LYS A 118 -3.04 -11.81 19.82
N LYS A 119 -2.74 -11.49 18.56
CA LYS A 119 -1.57 -10.71 18.13
C LYS A 119 -1.90 -9.30 17.67
N TYR A 120 -3.05 -9.10 17.02
CA TYR A 120 -3.38 -7.87 16.32
C TYR A 120 -4.56 -7.13 16.93
N LYS A 121 -4.54 -5.80 16.81
CA LYS A 121 -5.64 -4.94 17.26
C LYS A 121 -6.88 -5.13 16.38
N PRO A 122 -8.09 -4.87 16.90
CA PRO A 122 -9.34 -5.02 16.15
C PRO A 122 -9.34 -4.34 14.77
N ASN A 123 -8.89 -3.09 14.67
CA ASN A 123 -8.81 -2.38 13.37
C ASN A 123 -7.86 -3.06 12.37
N THR A 124 -6.79 -3.67 12.86
CA THR A 124 -5.87 -4.45 12.02
C THR A 124 -6.55 -5.72 11.53
N LEU A 125 -7.30 -6.42 12.40
CA LEU A 125 -8.09 -7.59 12.01
C LEU A 125 -9.11 -7.26 10.92
N TRP A 126 -9.84 -6.15 11.07
CA TRP A 126 -10.78 -5.68 10.04
C TRP A 126 -10.09 -5.32 8.72
N SER A 127 -8.87 -4.80 8.78
CA SER A 127 -8.06 -4.54 7.59
C SER A 127 -7.63 -5.85 6.92
N MET A 128 -7.19 -6.84 7.70
CA MET A 128 -6.87 -8.18 7.21
C MET A 128 -8.10 -8.85 6.58
N TYR A 129 -9.25 -8.81 7.25
CA TYR A 129 -10.53 -9.30 6.72
C TYR A 129 -10.87 -8.64 5.39
N SER A 130 -10.74 -7.32 5.28
CA SER A 130 -11.03 -6.61 4.02
C SER A 130 -10.09 -7.04 2.89
N MET A 131 -8.82 -7.31 3.20
CA MET A 131 -7.85 -7.82 2.23
C MET A 131 -8.18 -9.24 1.80
N LEU A 132 -8.40 -10.14 2.76
CA LEU A 132 -8.74 -11.54 2.51
C LEU A 132 -10.08 -11.68 1.80
N LYS A 133 -11.09 -10.89 2.13
CA LYS A 133 -12.38 -10.88 1.45
C LYS A 133 -12.21 -10.68 -0.05
N LYS A 134 -11.38 -9.71 -0.45
CA LYS A 134 -11.11 -9.48 -1.88
C LYS A 134 -10.32 -10.62 -2.50
N THR A 135 -9.27 -11.12 -1.86
CA THR A 135 -8.43 -12.16 -2.46
C THR A 135 -9.12 -13.51 -2.53
N PHE A 136 -9.97 -13.87 -1.56
CA PHE A 136 -10.75 -15.11 -1.57
C PHE A 136 -11.77 -15.12 -2.70
N ILE A 137 -12.46 -14.01 -2.96
CA ILE A 137 -13.37 -13.89 -4.10
C ILE A 137 -12.59 -14.12 -5.40
N LEU A 138 -11.39 -13.53 -5.53
CA LEU A 138 -10.58 -13.60 -6.75
C LEU A 138 -9.90 -14.95 -6.98
N LYS A 139 -9.39 -15.59 -5.93
CA LYS A 139 -8.52 -16.77 -6.03
C LYS A 139 -9.25 -18.08 -5.75
N ASN A 140 -10.30 -18.05 -4.95
CA ASN A 140 -11.01 -19.25 -4.50
C ASN A 140 -12.51 -19.20 -4.85
N ASN A 141 -13.00 -18.11 -5.45
CA ASN A 141 -14.43 -17.86 -5.66
C ASN A 141 -15.26 -17.97 -4.37
N VAL A 142 -14.67 -17.56 -3.24
CA VAL A 142 -15.31 -17.59 -1.92
C VAL A 142 -15.58 -16.15 -1.46
N ASP A 143 -16.85 -15.82 -1.19
CA ASP A 143 -17.22 -14.54 -0.59
C ASP A 143 -17.30 -14.64 0.94
N LEU A 144 -16.27 -14.11 1.61
CA LEU A 144 -16.20 -14.06 3.07
C LEU A 144 -17.30 -13.21 3.72
N SER A 145 -18.03 -12.35 2.99
CA SER A 145 -19.16 -11.65 3.59
C SER A 145 -20.38 -12.53 3.87
N ASN A 146 -20.41 -13.73 3.31
CA ASN A 146 -21.40 -14.73 3.67
C ASN A 146 -21.10 -15.41 5.01
N TYR A 147 -19.90 -15.20 5.58
CA TYR A 147 -19.47 -15.79 6.84
C TYR A 147 -19.95 -14.94 8.02
N LYS A 148 -21.19 -15.20 8.45
CA LYS A 148 -21.88 -14.45 9.51
C LYS A 148 -21.21 -14.59 10.87
N LEU A 149 -20.73 -15.79 11.22
CA LEU A 149 -19.98 -16.04 12.46
C LEU A 149 -18.65 -15.29 12.44
N LEU A 150 -17.95 -15.25 11.31
CA LEU A 150 -16.72 -14.47 11.17
C LEU A 150 -16.95 -12.97 11.40
N VAL A 151 -17.98 -12.41 10.75
CA VAL A 151 -18.32 -10.98 10.91
C VAL A 151 -18.74 -10.68 12.35
N ALA A 152 -19.55 -11.55 12.97
CA ALA A 152 -19.94 -11.42 14.37
C ALA A 152 -18.73 -11.48 15.31
N PHE A 153 -17.80 -12.42 15.09
CA PHE A 153 -16.56 -12.53 15.86
C PHE A 153 -15.72 -11.26 15.76
N LEU A 154 -15.47 -10.74 14.56
CA LEU A 154 -14.70 -9.51 14.34
C LEU A 154 -15.36 -8.28 14.96
N SER A 155 -16.70 -8.27 14.97
CA SER A 155 -17.49 -7.20 15.60
C SER A 155 -17.37 -7.26 17.12
N ALA A 156 -17.39 -8.45 17.71
CA ALA A 156 -17.17 -8.64 19.14
C ALA A 156 -15.78 -8.20 19.60
N GLN A 157 -14.75 -8.32 18.74
CA GLN A 157 -13.41 -7.80 19.05
C GLN A 157 -13.36 -6.27 19.21
N LEU A 158 -14.33 -5.54 18.68
CA LEU A 158 -14.41 -4.08 18.84
C LEU A 158 -15.01 -3.66 20.18
N ASP A 159 -15.64 -4.57 20.93
CA ASP A 159 -16.28 -4.20 22.19
C ASP A 159 -15.25 -3.74 23.22
N GLY A 160 -15.51 -2.57 23.83
CA GLY A 160 -14.57 -1.88 24.71
C GLY A 160 -13.26 -1.40 24.04
N TYR A 161 -13.06 -1.60 22.73
CA TYR A 161 -11.84 -1.19 22.05
C TYR A 161 -11.83 0.32 21.79
N ILE A 162 -10.82 1.00 22.34
CA ILE A 162 -10.56 2.41 22.09
C ILE A 162 -9.35 2.54 21.16
N PRO A 163 -9.53 3.02 19.91
CA PRO A 163 -8.43 3.22 18.99
C PRO A 163 -7.41 4.23 19.54
N LYS A 164 -6.13 3.88 19.51
CA LYS A 164 -5.06 4.83 19.77
C LYS A 164 -5.07 5.87 18.65
N LYS A 165 -5.33 7.13 18.99
CA LYS A 165 -5.17 8.25 18.07
C LYS A 165 -3.69 8.63 18.00
N SER A 166 -3.25 9.09 16.83
CA SER A 166 -1.95 9.74 16.70
C SER A 166 -1.96 11.06 17.46
N ASP A 167 -0.82 11.43 18.02
CA ASP A 167 -0.65 12.76 18.59
C ASP A 167 -0.80 13.82 17.50
N VAL A 168 -1.44 14.93 17.83
CA VAL A 168 -1.69 16.04 16.91
C VAL A 168 -0.96 17.27 17.45
N PHE A 169 -0.25 17.97 16.57
CA PHE A 169 0.39 19.22 16.95
C PHE A 169 -0.64 20.31 17.22
N SER A 170 -0.48 21.01 18.34
CA SER A 170 -1.23 22.23 18.62
C SER A 170 -0.76 23.38 17.76
N ALA A 171 -1.62 24.39 17.56
CA ALA A 171 -1.26 25.62 16.83
C ALA A 171 0.00 26.28 17.40
N LYS A 172 0.15 26.30 18.74
CA LYS A 172 1.33 26.84 19.41
C LYS A 172 2.61 26.08 19.06
N GLN A 173 2.56 24.74 19.05
CA GLN A 173 3.73 23.92 18.69
C GLN A 173 4.14 24.12 17.23
N ILE A 174 3.15 24.24 16.33
CA ILE A 174 3.42 24.54 14.92
C ILE A 174 4.06 25.92 14.80
N GLN A 175 3.50 26.94 15.45
CA GLN A 175 4.05 28.29 15.44
C GLN A 175 5.48 28.33 16.00
N GLU A 176 5.73 27.68 17.14
CA GLU A 176 7.06 27.59 17.74
C GLU A 176 8.06 26.91 16.81
N PHE A 177 7.66 25.84 16.12
CA PHE A 177 8.49 25.22 15.08
C PHE A 177 8.78 26.20 13.93
N MET A 178 7.78 26.91 13.43
CA MET A 178 7.92 27.84 12.31
C MET A 178 8.81 29.03 12.65
N VAL A 179 8.78 29.53 13.89
CA VAL A 179 9.58 30.68 14.33
C VAL A 179 10.98 30.24 14.77
N SER A 180 11.08 29.26 15.66
CA SER A 180 12.32 28.98 16.39
C SER A 180 13.25 27.99 15.69
N ALA A 181 12.74 27.13 14.80
CA ALA A 181 13.58 26.11 14.16
C ALA A 181 14.53 26.77 13.12
N PRO A 182 15.84 26.44 13.08
CA PRO A 182 16.77 27.06 12.13
C PRO A 182 16.45 26.74 10.66
N ASN A 183 16.28 27.78 9.84
CA ASN A 183 15.98 27.61 8.40
C ASN A 183 17.04 26.79 7.68
N ILE A 184 18.33 26.94 8.02
CA ILE A 184 19.42 26.17 7.41
C ILE A 184 19.21 24.65 7.48
N ARG A 185 18.47 24.16 8.48
CA ARG A 185 18.18 22.73 8.67
C ARG A 185 16.74 22.36 8.31
N TYR A 186 15.79 23.25 8.58
CA TYR A 186 14.37 22.90 8.56
C TYR A 186 13.54 23.65 7.51
N LEU A 187 14.15 24.46 6.63
CA LEU A 187 13.41 25.27 5.65
C LEU A 187 12.42 24.44 4.83
N GLY A 188 12.84 23.30 4.28
CA GLY A 188 11.95 22.42 3.51
C GLY A 188 10.80 21.86 4.35
N MET A 189 11.07 21.43 5.59
CA MET A 189 10.03 20.93 6.50
C MET A 189 9.04 22.03 6.91
N LYS A 190 9.51 23.26 7.12
CA LYS A 190 8.64 24.41 7.38
C LYS A 190 7.76 24.73 6.18
N ALA A 191 8.30 24.69 4.96
CA ALA A 191 7.52 24.88 3.75
C ALA A 191 6.42 23.80 3.60
N VAL A 192 6.77 22.53 3.79
CA VAL A 192 5.81 21.41 3.76
C VAL A 192 4.76 21.55 4.86
N ALA A 193 5.14 21.96 6.07
CA ALA A 193 4.21 22.20 7.17
C ALA A 193 3.24 23.36 6.85
N ALA A 194 3.73 24.47 6.27
CA ALA A 194 2.90 25.59 5.86
C ALA A 194 1.86 25.16 4.82
N PHE A 195 2.29 24.53 3.72
CA PHE A 195 1.37 24.03 2.70
C PHE A 195 0.39 23.00 3.26
N GLY A 196 0.86 22.11 4.13
CA GLY A 196 0.04 21.09 4.78
C GLY A 196 -1.06 21.71 5.65
N VAL A 197 -0.72 22.69 6.48
CA VAL A 197 -1.67 23.35 7.39
C VAL A 197 -2.64 24.25 6.63
N LEU A 198 -2.14 25.13 5.75
CA LEU A 198 -2.95 26.09 5.00
C LEU A 198 -3.88 25.41 3.99
N GLY A 199 -3.37 24.42 3.26
CA GLY A 199 -4.14 23.71 2.23
C GLY A 199 -4.94 22.51 2.76
N ALA A 200 -4.78 22.16 4.04
CA ALA A 200 -5.19 20.88 4.62
C ALA A 200 -4.73 19.68 3.76
N CYS A 201 -3.49 19.77 3.25
CA CYS A 201 -2.98 18.85 2.24
C CYS A 201 -2.69 17.48 2.85
N ARG A 202 -3.02 16.42 2.12
CA ARG A 202 -2.60 15.05 2.45
C ARG A 202 -1.12 14.88 2.17
N GLY A 203 -0.48 13.94 2.87
CA GLY A 203 0.93 13.62 2.62
C GLY A 203 1.21 13.28 1.15
N ASP A 204 0.33 12.52 0.50
CA ASP A 204 0.47 12.16 -0.91
C ASP A 204 0.36 13.38 -1.85
N GLU A 205 -0.45 14.39 -1.49
CA GLU A 205 -0.55 15.65 -2.24
C GLU A 205 0.74 16.47 -2.10
N LEU A 206 1.30 16.53 -0.89
CA LEU A 206 2.54 17.25 -0.60
C LEU A 206 3.75 16.60 -1.27
N THR A 207 3.81 15.26 -1.35
CA THR A 207 4.95 14.56 -1.98
C THR A 207 4.99 14.72 -3.50
N HIS A 208 3.86 15.03 -4.14
CA HIS A 208 3.78 15.23 -5.58
C HIS A 208 3.67 16.72 -5.98
N LEU A 209 3.65 17.64 -5.00
CA LEU A 209 3.60 19.06 -5.27
C LEU A 209 4.93 19.54 -5.87
N THR A 210 4.85 20.24 -6.99
CA THR A 210 6.01 20.83 -7.69
C THR A 210 5.93 22.34 -7.71
N THR A 211 7.06 23.01 -7.96
CA THR A 211 7.12 24.48 -8.07
C THR A 211 6.23 25.02 -9.20
N SER A 212 6.08 24.27 -10.30
CA SER A 212 5.22 24.66 -11.43
C SER A 212 3.73 24.78 -11.09
N GLN A 213 3.32 24.18 -9.98
CA GLN A 213 1.94 24.14 -9.51
C GLN A 213 1.63 25.23 -8.47
N VAL A 214 2.65 25.98 -8.05
CA VAL A 214 2.52 27.14 -7.17
C VAL A 214 2.64 28.38 -8.04
N LYS A 215 1.62 29.23 -8.01
CA LYS A 215 1.64 30.54 -8.64
C LYS A 215 1.68 31.60 -7.56
N ASP A 216 2.55 32.57 -7.76
CA ASP A 216 2.71 33.73 -6.92
C ASP A 216 2.54 34.95 -7.83
N ASP A 217 1.52 35.77 -7.56
CA ASP A 217 1.26 37.02 -8.27
C ASP A 217 1.61 38.26 -7.44
N GLY A 218 2.25 38.07 -6.28
CA GLY A 218 2.66 39.13 -5.35
C GLY A 218 1.55 39.68 -4.46
N ASN A 219 0.33 39.12 -4.53
CA ASN A 219 -0.76 39.42 -3.60
C ASN A 219 -1.41 38.13 -3.07
N GLU A 220 -1.43 37.08 -3.90
CA GLU A 220 -2.03 35.80 -3.62
C GLU A 220 -1.11 34.67 -4.07
N ILE A 221 -1.01 33.64 -3.21
CA ILE A 221 -0.35 32.38 -3.57
C ILE A 221 -1.43 31.36 -3.90
N VAL A 222 -1.44 30.91 -5.15
CA VAL A 222 -2.38 29.91 -5.65
C VAL A 222 -1.66 28.57 -5.83
N VAL A 223 -2.11 27.56 -5.08
CA VAL A 223 -1.53 26.21 -5.12
C VAL A 223 -2.49 25.23 -5.78
N LYS A 224 -2.04 24.59 -6.87
CA LYS A 224 -2.81 23.59 -7.61
C LYS A 224 -2.31 22.19 -7.29
N LEU A 225 -3.08 21.42 -6.52
CA LEU A 225 -2.67 20.08 -6.11
C LEU A 225 -2.93 19.06 -7.23
N PRO A 226 -1.97 18.19 -7.55
CA PRO A 226 -2.17 17.11 -8.49
C PRO A 226 -3.20 16.11 -7.96
N ASP A 227 -3.80 15.36 -8.88
CA ASP A 227 -4.75 14.32 -8.58
C ASP A 227 -4.06 13.11 -7.92
N THR A 228 -4.36 12.86 -6.65
CA THR A 228 -3.65 11.85 -5.85
C THR A 228 -4.52 10.65 -5.45
N LYS A 229 -5.84 10.82 -5.30
CA LYS A 229 -6.70 9.74 -4.76
C LYS A 229 -8.15 9.72 -5.26
N THR A 230 -8.78 10.88 -5.44
CA THR A 230 -10.22 10.97 -5.75
C THR A 230 -10.54 11.19 -7.22
N LYS A 231 -9.53 11.21 -8.10
CA LYS A 231 -9.68 11.57 -9.52
C LYS A 231 -10.15 13.01 -9.75
N THR A 232 -9.94 13.88 -8.77
CA THR A 232 -10.42 15.27 -8.76
C THR A 232 -9.30 16.19 -8.32
N GLN A 233 -8.93 17.13 -9.19
CA GLN A 233 -8.00 18.20 -8.84
C GLN A 233 -8.67 19.17 -7.86
N ARG A 234 -7.89 19.71 -6.93
CA ARG A 234 -8.29 20.81 -6.06
C ARG A 234 -7.19 21.85 -6.01
N MET A 235 -7.59 23.10 -5.78
CA MET A 235 -6.67 24.22 -5.57
C MET A 235 -7.11 25.00 -4.33
N TYR A 236 -6.16 25.70 -3.73
CA TYR A 236 -6.43 26.65 -2.66
C TYR A 236 -5.59 27.90 -2.87
N GLN A 237 -6.07 28.98 -2.29
CA GLN A 237 -5.46 30.29 -2.35
C GLN A 237 -5.07 30.70 -0.94
N VAL A 238 -3.96 31.41 -0.82
CA VAL A 238 -3.47 31.96 0.44
C VAL A 238 -3.24 33.45 0.24
N ASP A 239 -3.92 34.26 1.04
CA ASP A 239 -3.81 35.72 0.96
C ASP A 239 -2.65 36.19 1.84
N GLU A 240 -1.67 36.88 1.24
CA GLU A 240 -0.44 37.34 1.94
C GLU A 240 -0.74 38.20 3.17
N VAL A 241 -1.79 39.01 3.09
CA VAL A 241 -2.09 40.08 4.05
C VAL A 241 -2.64 39.54 5.38
N ASN A 242 -3.32 38.39 5.40
CA ASN A 242 -4.02 37.88 6.59
C ASN A 242 -3.47 36.55 7.11
N ASP A 243 -3.09 35.63 6.22
CA ASP A 243 -2.74 34.26 6.62
C ASP A 243 -1.23 34.03 6.65
N ILE A 244 -0.51 34.74 5.78
CA ILE A 244 0.92 34.52 5.64
C ILE A 244 1.67 35.42 6.61
N HIS A 245 1.26 36.65 6.94
CA HIS A 245 2.07 37.56 7.79
C HIS A 245 2.48 37.02 9.18
N SER A 246 1.82 35.98 9.70
CA SER A 246 2.22 35.22 10.90
C SER A 246 3.18 34.03 10.62
N PHE A 247 3.25 33.58 9.36
CA PHE A 247 4.01 32.44 8.84
C PHE A 247 5.11 32.81 7.78
N VAL A 248 5.11 34.01 7.13
CA VAL A 248 5.89 34.36 5.89
C VAL A 248 7.38 34.53 6.10
N CYS A 249 7.92 34.67 7.30
CA CYS A 249 9.39 34.80 7.43
C CYS A 249 10.14 33.58 6.81
N THR A 250 9.41 32.55 6.40
CA THR A 250 9.88 31.36 5.68
C THR A 250 9.78 31.44 4.15
N PHE A 251 8.81 32.14 3.53
CA PHE A 251 8.48 31.94 2.10
C PHE A 251 9.44 32.64 1.12
N GLU A 252 9.86 33.87 1.40
CA GLU A 252 10.89 34.56 0.60
C GLU A 252 12.17 33.71 0.51
N ASN A 253 12.50 32.96 1.56
CA ASN A 253 13.66 32.06 1.57
C ASN A 253 13.48 30.79 0.72
N VAL A 254 12.25 30.30 0.52
CA VAL A 254 11.97 29.05 -0.24
C VAL A 254 12.07 29.30 -1.74
N ILE A 255 11.52 30.41 -2.23
CA ILE A 255 11.66 30.81 -3.64
C ILE A 255 13.13 31.09 -3.95
N PHE A 256 13.84 31.83 -3.07
CA PHE A 256 15.27 32.06 -3.21
C PHE A 256 16.11 30.78 -3.18
N TYR A 257 15.71 29.76 -2.41
CA TYR A 257 16.40 28.47 -2.39
C TYR A 257 16.21 27.69 -3.70
N ALA A 258 15.00 27.73 -4.27
CA ALA A 258 14.70 27.07 -5.53
C ALA A 258 15.44 27.76 -6.71
N GLU A 259 15.49 29.08 -6.72
CA GLU A 259 16.20 29.85 -7.73
C GLU A 259 17.73 29.77 -7.56
N GLY A 260 18.23 29.87 -6.32
CA GLY A 260 19.65 29.76 -6.00
C GLY A 260 20.25 28.36 -6.23
N ALA A 261 19.45 27.31 -6.10
CA ALA A 261 19.84 25.95 -6.47
C ALA A 261 19.95 25.78 -8.00
N SER A 262 19.07 26.41 -8.77
CA SER A 262 19.10 26.38 -10.24
C SER A 262 20.32 27.14 -10.80
N VAL A 263 20.70 28.27 -10.19
CA VAL A 263 21.87 29.07 -10.61
C VAL A 263 23.20 28.34 -10.35
N LYS A 264 23.31 27.53 -9.28
CA LYS A 264 24.51 26.74 -9.00
C LYS A 264 24.75 25.61 -10.01
N THR A 265 23.69 25.02 -10.56
CA THR A 265 23.83 23.96 -11.58
C THR A 265 24.32 24.52 -12.93
N ILE A 266 23.98 25.78 -13.27
CA ILE A 266 24.42 26.41 -14.53
C ILE A 266 25.89 26.86 -14.47
N ASN A 267 26.35 27.38 -13.32
CA ASN A 267 27.73 27.86 -13.19
C ASN A 267 28.77 26.74 -13.04
N THR A 268 28.37 25.56 -12.57
CA THR A 268 29.28 24.41 -12.44
C THR A 268 29.58 23.74 -13.80
N GLN A 269 28.67 23.86 -14.78
CA GLN A 269 28.88 23.37 -16.16
C GLN A 269 29.71 24.32 -17.05
N ARG A 270 29.94 25.56 -16.63
CA ARG A 270 30.79 26.54 -17.35
C ARG A 270 32.24 26.59 -16.86
N ALA A 271 32.58 25.93 -15.76
CA ALA A 271 33.94 25.89 -15.21
C ALA A 271 34.76 24.64 -15.63
N THR A 272 34.23 23.80 -16.52
CA THR A 272 34.88 22.59 -17.05
C THR A 272 34.88 22.52 -18.59
N ARG A 273 35.11 23.67 -19.24
CA ARG A 273 35.50 23.74 -20.65
C ARG A 273 36.70 24.66 -20.82
#